data_AF-W7DG48-F1
#
_entry.id   AF-W7DG48-F1
#
_cell.length_a   1.000
_cell.length_b   1.000
_cell.length_c   1.000
_cell.angle_alpha   90.00
_cell.angle_beta   90.00
_cell.angle_gamma   90.00
#
_symmetry.space_group_name_H-M   'P 1'
#
loop_
_entity.id
_entity.type
_entity.pdbx_description
1 polymer ?
#
loop_
_entity_poly.entity_id
_entity_poly.type
_entity_poly.pdbx_seq_one_letter_code
_entity_poly.pdbx_strand_id
1 'polypeptide(L)'
;MQKRILGVVLLFFFLSLSGCSTPKSDFTTALRKLSTNETYTLDAKLSINQASTKYEKLLDVDYLDTTKLNLKLSKDNENDISHLQTNIAWHGQSIDFENIQDNQNGLIYLPVNSLYRFAQDSEGFLSERAKQVYTTALNQNEQLKGKYIDVYSALQNISNQPINHENVQMQAEQIKLLEEKSSITLYEFMNNLDDTRFKTKPDGTFEISIHKDDLVQLNDELLKAWNKNDAIISLLSDKNQVSTSRAKEIWRGYQNETRRYFKELEKDEHRHLDILMTLTPDEEMGIRKLNLDTIYKDDVAQDAFDVNLELNWSPYKKVTELPQKDDIVTKKELDKMISDGLKTYLAEQKKNKPKPRN
;
A
#
# COMPACT_ATOMS: atom_id res chain seq x y z
N MET A 1 -8.95 -64.44 -9.04
CA MET A 1 -7.82 -63.56 -9.42
C MET A 1 -8.24 -62.26 -10.12
N GLN A 2 -9.46 -62.10 -10.63
CA GLN A 2 -9.91 -60.89 -11.35
C GLN A 2 -10.39 -59.71 -10.47
N LYS A 3 -10.53 -59.86 -9.14
CA LYS A 3 -10.90 -58.74 -8.24
C LYS A 3 -9.70 -57.94 -7.69
N ARG A 4 -8.46 -58.42 -7.91
CA ARG A 4 -7.24 -57.68 -7.53
C ARG A 4 -6.74 -56.75 -8.64
N ILE A 5 -7.08 -57.03 -9.91
CA ILE A 5 -6.75 -56.16 -11.05
C ILE A 5 -7.63 -54.90 -11.05
N LEU A 6 -8.91 -55.03 -10.69
CA LEU A 6 -9.83 -53.88 -10.61
C LEU A 6 -9.43 -52.89 -9.49
N GLY A 7 -8.88 -53.38 -8.38
CA GLY A 7 -8.37 -52.54 -7.28
C GLY A 7 -7.08 -51.81 -7.63
N VAL A 8 -6.19 -52.41 -8.43
CA VAL A 8 -4.95 -51.76 -8.90
C VAL A 8 -5.25 -50.76 -10.02
N VAL A 9 -6.23 -51.02 -10.88
CA VAL A 9 -6.70 -50.06 -11.89
C VAL A 9 -7.42 -48.87 -11.24
N LEU A 10 -8.21 -49.08 -10.18
CA LEU A 10 -8.79 -48.00 -9.37
C LEU A 10 -7.73 -47.21 -8.59
N LEU A 11 -6.68 -47.87 -8.08
CA LEU A 11 -5.56 -47.19 -7.45
C LEU A 11 -4.74 -46.36 -8.46
N PHE A 12 -4.56 -46.86 -9.69
CA PHE A 12 -3.99 -46.08 -10.80
C PHE A 12 -4.95 -44.97 -11.26
N PHE A 13 -6.26 -45.15 -11.17
CA PHE A 13 -7.26 -44.09 -11.40
C PHE A 13 -7.23 -43.00 -10.31
N PHE A 14 -6.99 -43.38 -9.05
CA PHE A 14 -6.80 -42.43 -7.94
C PHE A 14 -5.41 -41.76 -7.96
N LEU A 15 -4.38 -42.46 -8.41
CA LEU A 15 -3.05 -41.89 -8.68
C LEU A 15 -2.99 -41.07 -9.99
N SER A 16 -3.96 -41.25 -10.90
CA SER A 16 -4.20 -40.34 -12.03
C SER A 16 -5.21 -39.23 -11.72
N LEU A 17 -5.86 -39.27 -10.54
CA LEU A 17 -6.69 -38.17 -10.02
C LEU A 17 -5.90 -37.17 -9.17
N SER A 18 -4.59 -37.39 -8.98
CA SER A 18 -3.60 -36.33 -8.74
C SER A 18 -3.40 -35.40 -9.96
N GLY A 19 -4.32 -35.43 -10.93
CA GLY A 19 -4.24 -34.74 -12.22
C GLY A 19 -5.58 -34.20 -12.71
N CYS A 20 -6.40 -33.62 -11.82
CA CYS A 20 -7.54 -32.75 -12.19
C CYS A 20 -7.68 -31.56 -11.22
N SER A 21 -6.58 -31.05 -10.66
CA SER A 21 -6.61 -29.67 -10.17
C SER A 21 -6.53 -28.75 -11.39
N THR A 22 -7.46 -27.81 -11.50
CA THR A 22 -7.29 -26.73 -12.47
C THR A 22 -6.17 -25.80 -11.97
N PRO A 23 -5.43 -25.12 -12.86
CA PRO A 23 -4.46 -24.11 -12.45
C PRO A 23 -5.03 -23.09 -11.45
N LYS A 24 -6.33 -22.77 -11.59
CA LYS A 24 -7.10 -21.95 -10.66
C LYS A 24 -7.28 -22.60 -9.28
N SER A 25 -7.63 -23.88 -9.21
CA SER A 25 -7.76 -24.61 -7.94
C SER A 25 -6.44 -24.63 -7.17
N ASP A 26 -5.33 -24.84 -7.86
CA ASP A 26 -4.00 -24.85 -7.23
C ASP A 26 -3.60 -23.45 -6.76
N PHE A 27 -3.87 -22.42 -7.56
CA PHE A 27 -3.70 -21.02 -7.16
C PHE A 27 -4.51 -20.66 -5.89
N THR A 28 -5.81 -20.97 -5.86
CA THR A 28 -6.66 -20.68 -4.69
C THR A 28 -6.20 -21.47 -3.45
N THR A 29 -5.65 -22.66 -3.64
CA THR A 29 -5.07 -23.47 -2.55
C THR A 29 -3.81 -22.81 -1.99
N ALA A 30 -2.92 -22.33 -2.86
CA ALA A 30 -1.72 -21.59 -2.46
C ALA A 30 -2.05 -20.31 -1.69
N LEU A 31 -3.04 -19.52 -2.16
CA LEU A 31 -3.52 -18.34 -1.43
C LEU A 31 -4.13 -18.67 -0.07
N ARG A 32 -4.94 -19.73 0.00
CA ARG A 32 -5.55 -20.17 1.26
C ARG A 32 -4.46 -20.56 2.27
N LYS A 33 -3.43 -21.28 1.81
CA LYS A 33 -2.30 -21.65 2.66
C LYS A 33 -1.51 -20.43 3.14
N LEU A 34 -1.29 -19.45 2.27
CA LEU A 34 -0.68 -18.18 2.69
C LEU A 34 -1.51 -17.50 3.79
N SER A 35 -2.85 -17.50 3.66
CA SER A 35 -3.75 -16.88 4.63
C SER A 35 -3.77 -17.55 6.01
N THR A 36 -3.30 -18.80 6.10
CA THR A 36 -3.19 -19.53 7.37
C THR A 36 -1.87 -19.29 8.09
N ASN A 37 -0.91 -18.56 7.50
CA ASN A 37 0.35 -18.28 8.16
C ASN A 37 0.14 -17.26 9.29
N GLU A 38 0.41 -17.68 10.52
CA GLU A 38 0.30 -16.84 11.71
C GLU A 38 1.35 -15.72 11.71
N THR A 39 2.54 -15.98 11.16
CA THR A 39 3.61 -14.99 11.06
C THR A 39 4.32 -15.06 9.71
N TYR A 40 4.69 -13.91 9.13
CA TYR A 40 5.44 -13.85 7.87
C TYR A 40 6.19 -12.53 7.66
N THR A 41 7.19 -12.54 6.78
CA THR A 41 7.78 -11.33 6.21
C THR A 41 7.53 -11.29 4.70
N LEU A 42 7.17 -10.11 4.20
CA LEU A 42 6.89 -9.80 2.80
C LEU A 42 7.80 -8.68 2.35
N ASP A 43 8.67 -8.94 1.39
CA ASP A 43 9.46 -7.93 0.70
C ASP A 43 8.77 -7.59 -0.63
N ALA A 44 8.31 -6.35 -0.78
CA ALA A 44 7.71 -5.84 -2.02
C ALA A 44 8.67 -4.89 -2.73
N LYS A 45 8.76 -4.99 -4.04
CA LYS A 45 9.57 -4.11 -4.88
C LYS A 45 8.73 -3.65 -6.07
N LEU A 46 8.49 -2.36 -6.14
CA LEU A 46 7.85 -1.70 -7.26
C LEU A 46 8.94 -1.06 -8.15
N SER A 47 8.89 -1.35 -9.43
CA SER A 47 9.76 -0.74 -10.45
C SER A 47 8.89 -0.21 -11.59
N ILE A 48 9.22 0.99 -12.08
CA ILE A 48 8.58 1.60 -13.24
C ILE A 48 9.51 1.36 -14.42
N ASN A 49 9.17 0.40 -15.28
CA ASN A 49 10.01 0.03 -16.42
C ASN A 49 9.88 1.05 -17.55
N GLN A 50 8.69 1.64 -17.69
CA GLN A 50 8.39 2.68 -18.66
C GLN A 50 7.26 3.57 -18.12
N ALA A 51 7.37 4.89 -18.33
CA ALA A 51 6.27 5.81 -18.16
C ALA A 51 6.38 6.95 -19.17
N SER A 52 5.28 7.30 -19.83
CA SER A 52 5.23 8.50 -20.65
C SER A 52 5.44 9.77 -19.81
N THR A 53 6.13 10.76 -20.39
CA THR A 53 6.46 12.05 -19.74
C THR A 53 5.24 12.83 -19.24
N LYS A 54 4.03 12.51 -19.72
CA LYS A 54 2.80 13.09 -19.18
C LYS A 54 2.56 12.71 -17.71
N TYR A 55 3.00 11.51 -17.28
CA TYR A 55 2.86 11.05 -15.91
C TYR A 55 3.84 11.77 -14.99
N GLU A 56 5.05 12.04 -15.47
CA GLU A 56 6.02 12.89 -14.78
C GLU A 56 5.44 14.29 -14.52
N LYS A 57 4.83 14.90 -15.54
CA LYS A 57 4.15 16.20 -15.39
C LYS A 57 2.93 16.16 -14.47
N LEU A 58 2.15 15.07 -14.52
CA LEU A 58 0.95 14.91 -13.69
C LEU A 58 1.32 14.74 -12.21
N LEU A 59 2.39 14.00 -11.95
CA LEU A 59 2.88 13.70 -10.60
C LEU A 59 3.86 14.76 -10.07
N ASP A 60 4.32 15.67 -10.94
CA ASP A 60 5.39 16.64 -10.66
C ASP A 60 6.68 15.93 -10.19
N VAL A 61 7.03 14.83 -10.87
CA VAL A 61 8.20 13.99 -10.59
C VAL A 61 8.96 13.73 -11.89
N ASP A 62 10.16 14.27 -12.01
CA ASP A 62 11.07 13.98 -13.13
C ASP A 62 11.69 12.58 -12.99
N TYR A 63 12.01 11.90 -14.10
CA TYR A 63 12.71 10.60 -14.11
C TYR A 63 11.96 9.49 -13.35
N LEU A 64 10.65 9.40 -13.58
CA LEU A 64 9.77 8.47 -12.87
C LEU A 64 10.19 7.00 -13.07
N ASP A 65 10.79 6.68 -14.22
CA ASP A 65 11.38 5.38 -14.56
C ASP A 65 12.60 4.99 -13.70
N THR A 66 13.24 5.96 -13.04
CA THR A 66 14.32 5.70 -12.08
C THR A 66 13.82 5.45 -10.66
N THR A 67 12.52 5.66 -10.40
CA THR A 67 11.92 5.46 -9.09
C THR A 67 11.82 3.97 -8.76
N LYS A 68 12.37 3.61 -7.59
CA LYS A 68 12.23 2.28 -7.01
C LYS A 68 11.64 2.41 -5.61
N LEU A 69 10.54 1.71 -5.38
CA LEU A 69 9.94 1.62 -4.06
C LEU A 69 10.14 0.20 -3.55
N ASN A 70 10.86 0.07 -2.45
CA ASN A 70 10.99 -1.19 -1.73
C ASN A 70 10.20 -1.08 -0.42
N LEU A 71 9.34 -2.06 -0.16
CA LEU A 71 8.60 -2.19 1.08
C LEU A 71 9.00 -3.51 1.72
N LYS A 72 9.05 -3.54 3.04
CA LYS A 72 9.23 -4.77 3.79
C LYS A 72 8.27 -4.77 4.96
N LEU A 73 7.30 -5.65 4.90
CA LEU A 73 6.29 -5.85 5.92
C LEU A 73 6.63 -7.12 6.70
N SER A 74 6.76 -7.03 8.01
CA SER A 74 6.75 -8.21 8.88
C SER A 74 5.45 -8.19 9.67
N LYS A 75 4.70 -9.30 9.63
CA LYS A 75 3.38 -9.41 10.24
C LYS A 75 3.36 -10.57 11.22
N ASP A 76 2.78 -10.29 12.37
CA ASP A 76 2.50 -11.24 13.44
C ASP A 76 1.00 -11.16 13.73
N ASN A 77 0.26 -12.15 13.21
CA ASN A 77 -1.19 -12.24 13.40
C ASN A 77 -1.56 -12.76 14.80
N GLU A 78 -0.64 -13.41 15.54
CA GLU A 78 -0.92 -13.89 16.90
C GLU A 78 -1.02 -12.70 17.88
N ASN A 79 -0.13 -11.73 17.71
CA ASN A 79 -0.07 -10.52 18.52
C ASN A 79 -0.72 -9.31 17.84
N ASP A 80 -1.38 -9.51 16.70
CA ASP A 80 -2.02 -8.47 15.89
C ASP A 80 -1.09 -7.25 15.64
N ILE A 81 0.17 -7.49 15.27
CA ILE A 81 1.17 -6.43 15.12
C ILE A 81 1.90 -6.56 13.77
N SER A 82 2.19 -5.43 13.16
CA SER A 82 2.97 -5.37 11.92
C SER A 82 4.02 -4.28 11.98
N HIS A 83 5.15 -4.51 11.31
CA HIS A 83 6.19 -3.52 11.09
C HIS A 83 6.44 -3.37 9.61
N LEU A 84 6.28 -2.14 9.12
CA LEU A 84 6.49 -1.77 7.74
C LEU A 84 7.75 -0.90 7.65
N GLN A 85 8.69 -1.32 6.80
CA GLN A 85 9.83 -0.52 6.38
C GLN A 85 9.62 -0.15 4.91
N THR A 86 9.82 1.12 4.58
CA THR A 86 9.63 1.66 3.24
C THR A 86 10.89 2.40 2.82
N ASN A 87 11.47 2.01 1.70
CA ASN A 87 12.57 2.72 1.05
C ASN A 87 12.08 3.24 -0.30
N ILE A 88 12.13 4.56 -0.48
CA ILE A 88 11.85 5.21 -1.77
C ILE A 88 13.17 5.70 -2.31
N ALA A 89 13.66 5.08 -3.38
CA ALA A 89 14.83 5.54 -4.10
C ALA A 89 14.41 6.28 -5.38
N TRP A 90 14.91 7.49 -5.56
CA TRP A 90 14.63 8.34 -6.71
C TRP A 90 15.86 9.17 -7.07
N HIS A 91 16.26 9.14 -8.33
CA HIS A 91 17.38 9.94 -8.85
C HIS A 91 18.69 9.85 -8.03
N GLY A 92 19.04 8.65 -7.55
CA GLY A 92 20.25 8.41 -6.75
C GLY A 92 20.15 8.83 -5.28
N GLN A 93 19.01 9.36 -4.86
CA GLN A 93 18.67 9.63 -3.46
C GLN A 93 17.74 8.54 -2.93
N SER A 94 17.73 8.31 -1.63
CA SER A 94 16.83 7.34 -1.00
C SER A 94 16.27 7.88 0.29
N ILE A 95 15.01 7.60 0.56
CA ILE A 95 14.39 7.90 1.84
C ILE A 95 13.89 6.61 2.46
N ASP A 96 14.28 6.40 3.71
CA ASP A 96 13.80 5.31 4.55
C ASP A 96 12.78 5.80 5.59
N PHE A 97 11.65 5.12 5.62
CA PHE A 97 10.62 5.26 6.64
C PHE A 97 10.34 3.91 7.28
N GLU A 98 9.93 3.93 8.54
CA GLU A 98 9.38 2.75 9.17
C GLU A 98 8.23 3.12 10.10
N ASN A 99 7.30 2.19 10.27
CA ASN A 99 6.21 2.29 11.22
C ASN A 99 5.85 0.92 11.80
N ILE A 100 5.23 0.94 12.98
CA ILE A 100 4.61 -0.21 13.62
C ILE A 100 3.11 0.03 13.61
N GLN A 101 2.33 -0.97 13.25
CA GLN A 101 0.88 -0.90 13.26
C GLN A 101 0.32 -1.92 14.26
N ASP A 102 -0.60 -1.43 15.10
CA ASP A 102 -1.50 -2.25 15.91
C ASP A 102 -2.68 -2.65 15.01
N ASN A 103 -2.75 -3.93 14.64
CA ASN A 103 -3.80 -4.45 13.77
C ASN A 103 -5.13 -4.71 14.51
N GLN A 104 -5.14 -4.67 15.85
CA GLN A 104 -6.38 -4.77 16.62
C GLN A 104 -7.23 -3.54 16.40
N ASN A 105 -6.61 -2.36 16.56
CA ASN A 105 -7.29 -1.07 16.49
C ASN A 105 -6.94 -0.21 15.26
N GLY A 106 -5.95 -0.61 14.45
CA GLY A 106 -5.51 0.09 13.24
C GLY A 106 -4.58 1.28 13.49
N LEU A 107 -4.11 1.50 14.72
CA LEU A 107 -3.21 2.62 15.03
C LEU A 107 -1.83 2.40 14.41
N ILE A 108 -1.24 3.49 13.90
CA ILE A 108 0.07 3.49 13.24
C ILE A 108 1.03 4.38 14.03
N TYR A 109 2.16 3.82 14.40
CA TYR A 109 3.21 4.43 15.20
C TYR A 109 4.49 4.60 14.40
N LEU A 110 4.91 5.85 14.20
CA LEU A 110 6.15 6.19 13.52
C LEU A 110 7.25 6.45 14.57
N PRO A 111 8.37 5.72 14.58
CA PRO A 111 9.48 6.03 15.48
C PRO A 111 10.02 7.42 15.17
N VAL A 112 10.16 8.27 16.18
CA VAL A 112 10.72 9.63 16.00
C VAL A 112 12.14 9.55 15.44
N ASN A 113 12.90 8.49 15.77
CA ASN A 113 14.22 8.22 15.20
C ASN A 113 14.23 8.15 13.66
N SER A 114 13.10 7.81 13.02
CA SER A 114 12.97 7.83 11.55
C SER A 114 13.01 9.25 10.99
N LEU A 115 12.53 10.26 11.74
CA LEU A 115 12.65 11.67 11.36
C LEU A 115 14.12 12.14 11.38
N TYR A 116 14.91 11.64 12.34
CA TYR A 116 16.35 11.94 12.41
C TYR A 116 17.14 11.33 11.25
N ARG A 117 16.80 10.10 10.83
CA ARG A 117 17.38 9.46 9.64
C ARG A 117 17.00 10.24 8.37
N PHE A 118 15.72 10.58 8.22
CA PHE A 118 15.25 11.42 7.12
C PHE A 118 16.07 12.71 6.96
N ALA A 119 16.42 13.40 8.06
CA ALA A 119 17.24 14.61 7.98
C ALA A 119 18.61 14.37 7.31
N GLN A 120 19.22 13.20 7.54
CA GLN A 120 20.51 12.81 6.96
C GLN A 120 20.35 12.44 5.48
N ASP A 121 19.27 11.74 5.14
CA ASP A 121 19.04 11.18 3.81
C ASP A 121 18.33 12.16 2.84
N SER A 122 17.77 13.26 3.35
CA SER A 122 16.99 14.25 2.59
C SER A 122 17.80 15.19 1.69
N GLU A 123 19.08 14.90 1.40
CA GLU A 123 19.89 15.72 0.48
C GLU A 123 19.28 15.73 -0.91
N GLY A 124 18.54 16.81 -1.22
CA GLY A 124 17.84 17.03 -2.49
C GLY A 124 16.31 17.02 -2.39
N PHE A 125 15.73 16.48 -1.31
CA PHE A 125 14.27 16.49 -1.10
C PHE A 125 13.75 17.76 -0.43
N LEU A 126 14.56 18.35 0.45
CA LEU A 126 14.24 19.60 1.13
C LEU A 126 15.11 20.72 0.59
N SER A 127 14.51 21.89 0.32
CA SER A 127 15.29 23.12 0.13
C SER A 127 16.21 23.36 1.34
N GLU A 128 17.37 23.99 1.15
CA GLU A 128 18.32 24.31 2.24
C GLU A 128 17.64 24.95 3.44
N ARG A 129 16.66 25.83 3.18
CA ARG A 129 15.86 26.47 4.20
C ARG A 129 14.98 25.48 4.97
N ALA A 130 14.27 24.60 4.26
CA ALA A 130 13.44 23.57 4.88
C ALA A 130 14.31 22.58 5.68
N LYS A 131 15.47 22.20 5.15
CA LYS A 131 16.47 21.37 5.84
C LYS A 131 16.93 22.03 7.13
N GLN A 132 17.29 23.32 7.11
CA GLN A 132 17.71 24.04 8.32
C GLN A 132 16.60 24.11 9.38
N VAL A 133 15.36 24.39 8.97
CA VAL A 133 14.19 24.42 9.87
C VAL A 133 13.95 23.03 10.48
N TYR A 134 13.98 21.99 9.66
CA TYR A 134 13.75 20.62 10.07
C TYR A 134 14.83 20.14 11.05
N THR A 135 16.10 20.29 10.69
CA THR A 135 17.25 19.92 11.54
C THR A 135 17.24 20.69 12.86
N THR A 136 16.88 21.98 12.86
CA THR A 136 16.79 22.76 14.10
C THR A 136 15.66 22.27 15.00
N ALA A 137 14.49 21.97 14.43
CA ALA A 137 13.36 21.42 15.20
C ALA A 137 13.74 20.07 15.84
N LEU A 138 14.45 19.21 15.11
CA LEU A 138 14.93 17.92 15.61
C LEU A 138 16.00 18.06 16.70
N ASN A 139 17.00 18.92 16.50
CA ASN A 139 18.07 19.15 17.49
C ASN A 139 17.53 19.77 18.79
N GLN A 140 16.48 20.59 18.72
CA GLN A 140 15.83 21.16 19.91
C GLN A 140 14.92 20.17 20.63
N ASN A 141 14.69 19.00 20.05
CA ASN A 141 13.77 17.99 20.56
C ASN A 141 14.37 16.58 20.64
N GLU A 142 15.69 16.46 20.84
CA GLU A 142 16.42 15.18 20.96
C GLU A 142 15.85 14.22 22.00
N GLN A 143 15.22 14.74 23.07
CA GLN A 143 14.55 13.92 24.08
C GLN A 143 13.41 13.05 23.51
N LEU A 144 12.88 13.38 22.33
CA LEU A 144 11.82 12.62 21.68
C LEU A 144 12.35 11.46 20.83
N LYS A 145 13.66 11.34 20.60
CA LYS A 145 14.25 10.36 19.67
C LYS A 145 13.88 8.90 19.97
N GLY A 146 13.68 8.56 21.25
CA GLY A 146 13.27 7.22 21.69
C GLY A 146 11.75 6.97 21.68
N LYS A 147 10.95 7.97 21.28
CA LYS A 147 9.49 7.91 21.29
C LYS A 147 8.90 7.58 19.91
N TYR A 148 7.59 7.40 19.89
CA TYR A 148 6.78 7.15 18.70
C TYR A 148 5.72 8.24 18.50
N ILE A 149 5.44 8.57 17.26
CA ILE A 149 4.37 9.46 16.85
C ILE A 149 3.19 8.60 16.43
N ASP A 150 2.05 8.76 17.10
CA ASP A 150 0.76 8.30 16.55
C ASP A 150 0.41 9.17 15.33
N VAL A 151 0.35 8.53 14.17
CA VAL A 151 0.13 9.20 12.87
C VAL A 151 -1.21 9.95 12.86
N TYR A 152 -2.28 9.38 13.40
CA TYR A 152 -3.60 10.00 13.38
C TYR A 152 -3.66 11.21 14.30
N SER A 153 -3.08 11.10 15.50
CA SER A 153 -2.92 12.22 16.43
C SER A 153 -2.08 13.36 15.81
N ALA A 154 -1.01 13.02 15.09
CA ALA A 154 -0.18 14.00 14.40
C ALA A 154 -0.93 14.71 13.26
N LEU A 155 -1.71 13.96 12.46
CA LEU A 155 -2.53 14.53 11.39
C LEU A 155 -3.60 15.49 11.92
N GLN A 156 -4.27 15.15 13.02
CA GLN A 156 -5.21 16.06 13.69
C GLN A 156 -4.51 17.34 14.17
N ASN A 157 -3.30 17.22 14.73
CA ASN A 157 -2.55 18.39 15.18
C ASN A 157 -2.12 19.31 14.04
N ILE A 158 -1.58 18.75 12.94
CA ILE A 158 -1.16 19.50 11.75
C ILE A 158 -2.35 20.20 11.08
N SER A 159 -3.53 19.58 11.11
CA SER A 159 -4.77 20.16 10.62
C SER A 159 -5.44 21.13 11.59
N ASN A 160 -4.77 21.48 12.71
CA ASN A 160 -5.27 22.36 13.77
C ASN A 160 -6.60 21.90 14.37
N GLN A 161 -6.86 20.59 14.33
CA GLN A 161 -7.98 19.96 14.99
C GLN A 161 -7.59 19.55 16.41
N PRO A 162 -8.51 19.61 17.39
CA PRO A 162 -8.24 19.04 18.71
C PRO A 162 -7.99 17.54 18.54
N ILE A 163 -6.91 17.04 19.16
CA ILE A 163 -6.64 15.60 19.17
C ILE A 163 -7.78 14.93 19.97
N ASN A 164 -8.61 14.17 19.27
CA ASN A 164 -9.71 13.41 19.85
C ASN A 164 -9.43 11.92 19.63
N HIS A 165 -9.11 11.22 20.72
CA HIS A 165 -8.79 9.80 20.69
C HIS A 165 -9.95 8.93 20.18
N GLU A 166 -11.21 9.30 20.45
CA GLU A 166 -12.37 8.58 19.90
C GLU A 166 -12.42 8.71 18.37
N ASN A 167 -12.15 9.89 17.84
CA ASN A 167 -12.09 10.11 16.39
C ASN A 167 -10.90 9.38 15.75
N VAL A 168 -9.76 9.32 16.43
CA VAL A 168 -8.60 8.55 15.97
C VAL A 168 -8.94 7.06 15.86
N GLN A 169 -9.56 6.48 16.90
CA GLN A 169 -9.98 5.08 16.90
C GLN A 169 -11.01 4.79 15.80
N MET A 170 -12.02 5.64 15.67
CA MET A 170 -13.02 5.50 14.60
C MET A 170 -12.39 5.54 13.20
N GLN A 171 -11.45 6.45 12.93
CA GLN A 171 -10.77 6.53 11.63
C GLN A 171 -9.97 5.27 11.32
N ALA A 172 -9.26 4.75 12.32
CA ALA A 172 -8.48 3.52 12.19
C ALA A 172 -9.39 2.30 11.91
N GLU A 173 -10.52 2.19 12.61
CA GLU A 173 -11.55 1.17 12.37
C GLU A 173 -12.13 1.25 10.95
N GLN A 174 -12.43 2.45 10.44
CA GLN A 174 -12.96 2.61 9.08
C GLN A 174 -11.94 2.20 8.01
N ILE A 175 -10.65 2.50 8.21
CA ILE A 175 -9.59 2.08 7.30
C ILE A 175 -9.47 0.56 7.29
N LYS A 176 -9.44 -0.07 8.48
CA LYS A 176 -9.42 -1.54 8.61
C LYS A 176 -10.59 -2.20 7.87
N LEU A 177 -11.80 -1.66 8.03
CA LEU A 177 -12.98 -2.15 7.31
C LEU A 177 -12.81 -2.06 5.79
N LEU A 178 -12.20 -0.99 5.27
CA LEU A 178 -11.94 -0.85 3.84
C LEU A 178 -10.89 -1.84 3.34
N GLU A 179 -9.83 -2.08 4.11
CA GLU A 179 -8.80 -3.08 3.80
C GLU A 179 -9.38 -4.49 3.74
N GLU A 180 -10.21 -4.86 4.73
CA GLU A 180 -10.90 -6.15 4.77
C GLU A 180 -11.83 -6.33 3.55
N LYS A 181 -12.63 -5.31 3.22
CA LYS A 181 -13.53 -5.37 2.05
C LYS A 181 -12.76 -5.45 0.74
N SER A 182 -11.67 -4.71 0.60
CA SER A 182 -10.81 -4.78 -0.58
C SER A 182 -10.23 -6.19 -0.75
N SER A 183 -9.73 -6.77 0.35
CA SER A 183 -9.12 -8.09 0.35
C SER A 183 -10.12 -9.19 -0.03
N ILE A 184 -11.34 -9.14 0.52
CA ILE A 184 -12.42 -10.07 0.17
C ILE A 184 -12.81 -9.92 -1.29
N THR A 185 -13.00 -8.68 -1.78
CA THR A 185 -13.39 -8.44 -3.18
C THR A 185 -12.31 -8.91 -4.15
N LEU A 186 -11.03 -8.70 -3.85
CA LEU A 186 -9.94 -9.22 -4.68
C LEU A 186 -9.94 -10.76 -4.68
N TYR A 187 -10.16 -11.41 -3.54
CA TYR A 187 -10.26 -12.87 -3.46
C TYR A 187 -11.46 -13.42 -4.27
N GLU A 188 -12.63 -12.79 -4.13
CA GLU A 188 -13.84 -13.15 -4.89
C GLU A 188 -13.62 -12.97 -6.40
N PHE A 189 -13.05 -11.84 -6.81
CA PHE A 189 -12.69 -11.57 -8.20
C PHE A 189 -11.78 -12.66 -8.76
N MET A 190 -10.67 -12.99 -8.08
CA MET A 190 -9.74 -14.03 -8.54
C MET A 190 -10.42 -15.40 -8.64
N ASN A 191 -11.37 -15.73 -7.75
CA ASN A 191 -12.13 -16.98 -7.85
C ASN A 191 -13.22 -16.97 -8.93
N ASN A 192 -13.66 -15.81 -9.39
CA ASN A 192 -14.68 -15.67 -10.43
C ASN A 192 -14.08 -15.50 -11.84
N LEU A 193 -12.78 -15.21 -11.94
CA LEU A 193 -12.07 -15.19 -13.23
C LEU A 193 -12.25 -16.50 -14.00
N ASP A 194 -12.38 -16.41 -15.32
CA ASP A 194 -12.50 -17.58 -16.19
C ASP A 194 -11.26 -18.49 -16.08
N ASP A 195 -11.46 -19.81 -16.07
CA ASP A 195 -10.37 -20.77 -15.91
C ASP A 195 -9.31 -20.65 -17.02
N THR A 196 -9.67 -20.15 -18.20
CA THR A 196 -8.76 -19.88 -19.33
C THR A 196 -7.74 -18.78 -19.02
N ARG A 197 -8.00 -17.93 -18.00
CA ARG A 197 -7.04 -16.93 -17.53
C ARG A 197 -5.86 -17.54 -16.79
N PHE A 198 -5.98 -18.78 -16.32
CA PHE A 198 -4.98 -19.45 -15.50
C PHE A 198 -4.20 -20.49 -16.31
N LYS A 199 -2.86 -20.44 -16.21
CA LYS A 199 -1.95 -21.41 -16.82
C LYS A 199 -0.93 -21.87 -15.81
N THR A 200 -0.53 -23.14 -15.89
CA THR A 200 0.61 -23.66 -15.13
C THR A 200 1.78 -23.85 -16.09
N LYS A 201 2.91 -23.24 -15.77
CA LYS A 201 4.17 -23.40 -16.50
C LYS A 201 4.82 -24.75 -16.18
N PRO A 202 5.74 -25.26 -17.03
CA PRO A 202 6.41 -26.54 -16.80
C PRO A 202 7.19 -26.64 -15.48
N ASP A 203 7.59 -25.50 -14.91
CA ASP A 203 8.30 -25.38 -13.63
C ASP A 203 7.36 -25.33 -12.40
N GLY A 204 6.04 -25.45 -12.61
CA GLY A 204 5.02 -25.37 -11.56
C GLY A 204 4.59 -23.96 -11.18
N THR A 205 5.11 -22.93 -11.84
CA THR A 205 4.69 -21.53 -11.64
C THR A 205 3.29 -21.31 -12.26
N PHE A 206 2.40 -20.61 -11.55
CA PHE A 206 1.10 -20.20 -12.08
C PHE A 206 1.20 -18.84 -12.77
N GLU A 207 0.55 -18.71 -13.91
CA GLU A 207 0.40 -17.47 -14.66
C GLU A 207 -1.08 -17.13 -14.79
N ILE A 208 -1.44 -15.88 -14.49
CA ILE A 208 -2.80 -15.38 -14.56
C ILE A 208 -2.79 -14.11 -15.39
N SER A 209 -3.54 -14.10 -16.47
CA SER A 209 -3.71 -12.93 -17.32
C SER A 209 -5.02 -12.23 -16.99
N ILE A 210 -4.95 -10.97 -16.58
CA ILE A 210 -6.11 -10.13 -16.30
C ILE A 210 -6.12 -9.04 -17.36
N HIS A 211 -7.22 -8.94 -18.10
CA HIS A 211 -7.34 -8.00 -19.21
C HIS A 211 -8.24 -6.83 -18.83
N LYS A 212 -8.29 -5.80 -19.70
CA LYS A 212 -9.08 -4.59 -19.47
C LYS A 212 -10.53 -4.85 -19.04
N ASP A 213 -11.21 -5.81 -19.66
CA ASP A 213 -12.63 -6.12 -19.36
C ASP A 213 -12.77 -6.71 -17.93
N ASP A 214 -11.82 -7.54 -17.50
CA ASP A 214 -11.79 -8.10 -16.15
C ASP A 214 -11.57 -6.97 -15.10
N LEU A 215 -10.73 -5.98 -15.43
CA LEU A 215 -10.47 -4.82 -14.57
C LEU A 215 -11.67 -3.88 -14.43
N VAL A 216 -12.48 -3.76 -15.48
CA VAL A 216 -13.75 -3.00 -15.43
C VAL A 216 -14.70 -3.63 -14.40
N GLN A 217 -14.82 -4.96 -14.41
CA GLN A 217 -15.61 -5.69 -13.43
C GLN A 217 -15.05 -5.52 -12.02
N LEU A 218 -13.74 -5.76 -11.83
CA LEU A 218 -13.08 -5.60 -10.52
C LEU A 218 -13.29 -4.20 -9.95
N ASN A 219 -13.14 -3.16 -10.77
CA ASN A 219 -13.33 -1.79 -10.34
C ASN A 219 -14.76 -1.54 -9.85
N ASP A 220 -15.79 -2.01 -10.56
CA ASP A 220 -17.18 -1.83 -10.10
C ASP A 220 -17.48 -2.63 -8.82
N GLU A 221 -16.89 -3.82 -8.67
CA GLU A 221 -16.99 -4.62 -7.43
C GLU A 221 -16.32 -3.91 -6.24
N LEU A 222 -15.12 -3.33 -6.42
CA LEU A 222 -14.44 -2.54 -5.39
C LEU A 222 -15.24 -1.29 -5.00
N LEU A 223 -15.74 -0.53 -5.99
CA LEU A 223 -16.56 0.65 -5.72
C LEU A 223 -17.86 0.31 -4.96
N LYS A 224 -18.45 -0.87 -5.21
CA LYS A 224 -19.59 -1.39 -4.45
C LYS A 224 -19.18 -1.80 -3.05
N ALA A 225 -18.08 -2.52 -2.91
CA ALA A 225 -17.58 -3.01 -1.63
C ALA A 225 -17.25 -1.87 -0.67
N TRP A 226 -16.57 -0.83 -1.17
CA TRP A 226 -16.24 0.37 -0.41
C TRP A 226 -17.44 1.26 -0.06
N ASN A 227 -18.53 1.13 -0.81
CA ASN A 227 -19.78 1.80 -0.49
C ASN A 227 -20.60 1.04 0.57
N LYS A 228 -20.24 -0.21 0.91
CA LYS A 228 -20.91 -0.94 1.99
C LYS A 228 -20.53 -0.29 3.33
N ASN A 229 -21.53 -0.11 4.20
CA ASN A 229 -21.37 0.37 5.58
C ASN A 229 -20.92 1.83 5.74
N ASP A 230 -20.99 2.66 4.69
CA ASP A 230 -20.66 4.10 4.74
C ASP A 230 -19.24 4.41 5.30
N ALA A 231 -18.29 3.47 5.25
CA ALA A 231 -16.94 3.64 5.81
C ALA A 231 -16.15 4.77 5.12
N ILE A 232 -16.15 4.79 3.78
CA ILE A 232 -15.58 5.92 3.00
C ILE A 232 -16.31 7.22 3.32
N ILE A 233 -17.64 7.18 3.46
CA ILE A 233 -18.42 8.39 3.74
C ILE A 233 -18.03 8.98 5.10
N SER A 234 -17.85 8.13 6.11
CA SER A 234 -17.45 8.52 7.46
C SER A 234 -16.04 9.13 7.46
N LEU A 235 -15.08 8.50 6.78
CA LEU A 235 -13.73 9.05 6.59
C LEU A 235 -13.75 10.43 5.88
N LEU A 236 -14.62 10.60 4.88
CA LEU A 236 -14.74 11.86 4.15
C LEU A 236 -15.44 12.97 4.95
N SER A 237 -16.44 12.63 5.78
CA SER A 237 -17.15 13.61 6.60
C SER A 237 -16.27 14.16 7.73
N ASP A 238 -15.49 13.29 8.38
CA ASP A 238 -14.76 13.64 9.60
C ASP A 238 -13.46 14.40 9.30
N LYS A 239 -12.86 14.18 8.13
CA LYS A 239 -11.62 14.84 7.73
C LYS A 239 -11.77 16.36 7.55
N ASN A 240 -12.98 16.87 7.30
CA ASN A 240 -13.17 18.23 6.77
C ASN A 240 -14.31 19.06 7.41
N GLN A 241 -14.93 18.63 8.51
CA GLN A 241 -16.22 19.19 8.96
C GLN A 241 -17.29 19.17 7.85
N VAL A 242 -17.15 18.20 6.94
CA VAL A 242 -18.00 18.06 5.76
C VAL A 242 -19.22 17.27 6.19
N SER A 243 -20.41 17.80 5.94
CA SER A 243 -21.63 17.08 6.26
C SER A 243 -21.66 15.72 5.56
N THR A 244 -22.27 14.71 6.20
CA THR A 244 -22.47 13.39 5.59
C THR A 244 -23.10 13.47 4.20
N SER A 245 -24.00 14.44 3.97
CA SER A 245 -24.59 14.70 2.64
C SER A 245 -23.54 15.09 1.61
N ARG A 246 -22.63 16.00 1.95
CA ARG A 246 -21.58 16.45 1.05
C ARG A 246 -20.50 15.39 0.84
N ALA A 247 -20.17 14.60 1.86
CA ALA A 247 -19.31 13.42 1.71
C ALA A 247 -19.91 12.40 0.72
N LYS A 248 -21.23 12.15 0.78
CA LYS A 248 -21.95 11.30 -0.18
C LYS A 248 -21.91 11.85 -1.61
N GLU A 249 -22.00 13.17 -1.79
CA GLU A 249 -21.85 13.79 -3.11
C GLU A 249 -20.43 13.63 -3.68
N ILE A 250 -19.40 13.90 -2.88
CA ILE A 250 -17.99 13.75 -3.29
C ILE A 250 -17.73 12.30 -3.71
N TRP A 251 -18.17 11.34 -2.88
CA TRP A 251 -17.99 9.93 -3.17
C TRP A 251 -18.72 9.48 -4.44
N ARG A 252 -19.97 9.93 -4.64
CA ARG A 252 -20.72 9.65 -5.88
C ARG A 252 -20.05 10.26 -7.11
N GLY A 253 -19.50 11.47 -6.99
CA GLY A 253 -18.72 12.10 -8.05
C GLY A 253 -17.55 11.22 -8.47
N TYR A 254 -16.73 10.81 -7.50
CA TYR A 254 -15.61 9.89 -7.73
C TYR A 254 -16.06 8.57 -8.37
N GLN A 255 -17.10 7.92 -7.83
CA GLN A 255 -17.62 6.68 -8.40
C GLN A 255 -18.03 6.83 -9.88
N ASN A 256 -18.70 7.95 -10.22
CA ASN A 256 -19.15 8.20 -11.58
C ASN A 256 -17.97 8.47 -12.54
N GLU A 257 -16.97 9.23 -12.09
CA GLU A 257 -15.77 9.51 -12.87
C GLU A 257 -14.97 8.23 -13.14
N THR A 258 -14.75 7.40 -12.11
CA THR A 258 -14.04 6.13 -12.23
C THR A 258 -14.80 5.16 -13.15
N ARG A 259 -16.12 5.01 -12.97
CA ARG A 259 -16.94 4.16 -13.87
C ARG A 259 -16.91 4.65 -15.31
N ARG A 260 -16.96 5.97 -15.53
CA ARG A 260 -16.85 6.55 -16.87
C ARG A 260 -15.50 6.21 -17.49
N TYR A 261 -14.41 6.40 -16.76
CA TYR A 261 -13.06 6.09 -17.24
C TYR A 261 -12.93 4.61 -17.67
N PHE A 262 -13.32 3.67 -16.80
CA PHE A 262 -13.24 2.24 -17.14
C PHE A 262 -14.16 1.85 -18.29
N LYS A 263 -15.34 2.45 -18.41
CA LYS A 263 -16.25 2.22 -19.55
C LYS A 263 -15.69 2.77 -20.86
N GLU A 264 -14.97 3.89 -20.82
CA GLU A 264 -14.26 4.41 -21.98
C GLU A 264 -13.08 3.50 -22.35
N LEU A 265 -12.32 3.03 -21.36
CA LEU A 265 -11.21 2.09 -21.54
C LEU A 265 -11.67 0.76 -22.17
N GLU A 266 -12.76 0.18 -21.68
CA GLU A 266 -13.36 -1.06 -22.20
C GLU A 266 -13.65 -0.95 -23.71
N LYS A 267 -14.24 0.17 -24.13
CA LYS A 267 -14.72 0.38 -25.51
C LYS A 267 -13.63 0.80 -26.48
N ASP A 268 -12.51 1.30 -26.01
CA ASP A 268 -11.44 1.80 -26.86
C ASP A 268 -10.52 0.65 -27.27
N GLU A 269 -10.52 0.33 -28.57
CA GLU A 269 -9.68 -0.73 -29.14
C GLU A 269 -8.20 -0.33 -29.23
N HIS A 270 -7.89 0.97 -29.17
CA HIS A 270 -6.53 1.48 -29.20
C HIS A 270 -5.87 1.54 -27.81
N ARG A 271 -6.66 1.29 -26.76
CA ARG A 271 -6.19 1.23 -25.38
C ARG A 271 -6.13 -0.20 -24.89
N HIS A 272 -4.94 -0.57 -24.45
CA HIS A 272 -4.63 -1.85 -23.85
C HIS A 272 -4.29 -1.63 -22.38
N LEU A 273 -4.82 -2.48 -21.52
CA LEU A 273 -4.47 -2.57 -20.11
C LEU A 273 -4.51 -4.03 -19.72
N ASP A 274 -3.34 -4.58 -19.42
CA ASP A 274 -3.16 -5.98 -19.07
C ASP A 274 -2.33 -6.09 -17.80
N ILE A 275 -2.71 -7.03 -16.93
CA ILE A 275 -1.92 -7.42 -15.77
C ILE A 275 -1.56 -8.89 -15.93
N LEU A 276 -0.26 -9.17 -15.97
CA LEU A 276 0.27 -10.53 -15.89
C LEU A 276 0.70 -10.80 -14.45
N MET A 277 -0.01 -11.70 -13.79
CA MET A 277 0.35 -12.18 -12.46
C MET A 277 1.09 -13.51 -12.58
N THR A 278 2.28 -13.61 -12.03
CA THR A 278 3.07 -14.85 -11.98
C THR A 278 3.31 -15.24 -10.54
N LEU A 279 2.82 -16.41 -10.13
CA LEU A 279 2.91 -16.93 -8.76
C LEU A 279 3.80 -18.17 -8.72
N THR A 280 4.82 -18.14 -7.88
CA THR A 280 5.64 -19.31 -7.57
C THR A 280 5.18 -19.90 -6.23
N PRO A 281 4.62 -21.13 -6.21
CA PRO A 281 4.15 -21.75 -4.99
C PRO A 281 5.30 -22.12 -4.04
N ASP A 282 4.94 -22.34 -2.78
CA ASP A 282 5.83 -22.82 -1.72
C ASP A 282 5.14 -23.86 -0.84
N GLU A 283 5.85 -24.93 -0.49
CA GLU A 283 5.28 -26.00 0.33
C GLU A 283 5.11 -25.62 1.80
N GLU A 284 5.77 -24.59 2.31
CA GLU A 284 5.60 -24.16 3.70
C GLU A 284 4.67 -22.95 3.76
N MET A 285 5.02 -21.90 3.01
CA MET A 285 4.33 -20.61 3.06
C MET A 285 3.10 -20.54 2.14
N GLY A 286 2.89 -21.52 1.28
CA GLY A 286 1.88 -21.49 0.20
C GLY A 286 2.36 -20.73 -1.03
N ILE A 287 2.92 -19.54 -0.84
CA ILE A 287 3.44 -18.68 -1.91
C ILE A 287 4.83 -18.20 -1.52
N ARG A 288 5.81 -18.39 -2.40
CA ARG A 288 7.17 -17.83 -2.23
C ARG A 288 7.31 -16.47 -2.89
N LYS A 289 6.76 -16.34 -4.10
CA LYS A 289 6.93 -15.15 -4.94
C LYS A 289 5.67 -14.87 -5.74
N LEU A 290 5.31 -13.60 -5.85
CA LEU A 290 4.30 -13.08 -6.76
C LEU A 290 4.91 -11.96 -7.58
N ASN A 291 4.76 -12.01 -8.90
CA ASN A 291 5.10 -10.92 -9.80
C ASN A 291 3.83 -10.37 -10.42
N LEU A 292 3.69 -9.05 -10.49
CA LEU A 292 2.58 -8.36 -11.14
C LEU A 292 3.16 -7.40 -12.17
N ASP A 293 3.02 -7.73 -13.44
CA ASP A 293 3.42 -6.86 -14.55
C ASP A 293 2.17 -6.16 -15.10
N THR A 294 2.04 -4.86 -14.86
CA THR A 294 0.94 -4.05 -15.37
C THR A 294 1.42 -3.25 -16.56
N ILE A 295 0.81 -3.49 -17.72
CA ILE A 295 1.17 -2.84 -18.98
C ILE A 295 -0.05 -2.10 -19.50
N TYR A 296 0.13 -0.80 -19.74
CA TYR A 296 -0.83 0.05 -20.41
C TYR A 296 -0.23 0.64 -21.68
N LYS A 297 -1.06 0.72 -22.72
CA LYS A 297 -0.69 1.35 -23.99
C LYS A 297 -1.90 2.01 -24.64
N ASP A 298 -1.74 3.25 -25.10
CA ASP A 298 -2.66 3.97 -25.98
C ASP A 298 -1.93 4.27 -27.29
N ASP A 299 -2.31 3.54 -28.34
CA ASP A 299 -1.65 3.62 -29.65
C ASP A 299 -1.88 4.97 -30.34
N VAL A 300 -3.00 5.65 -30.04
CA VAL A 300 -3.36 6.93 -30.66
C VAL A 300 -2.68 8.08 -29.94
N ALA A 301 -2.70 8.07 -28.61
CA ALA A 301 -2.11 9.14 -27.80
C ALA A 301 -0.59 8.98 -27.60
N GLN A 302 0.01 7.88 -28.10
CA GLN A 302 1.40 7.49 -27.85
C GLN A 302 1.74 7.48 -26.36
N ASP A 303 0.82 6.93 -25.58
CA ASP A 303 0.92 6.91 -24.13
C ASP A 303 1.10 5.48 -23.62
N ALA A 304 2.01 5.29 -22.68
CA ALA A 304 2.29 3.98 -22.12
C ALA A 304 2.79 4.08 -20.68
N PHE A 305 2.49 3.04 -19.90
CA PHE A 305 3.18 2.77 -18.66
C PHE A 305 3.37 1.26 -18.49
N ASP A 306 4.51 0.89 -17.92
CA ASP A 306 4.88 -0.49 -17.58
C ASP A 306 5.40 -0.47 -16.14
N VAL A 307 4.68 -1.14 -15.26
CA VAL A 307 4.95 -1.18 -13.83
C VAL A 307 5.01 -2.62 -13.38
N ASN A 308 6.13 -2.98 -12.76
CA ASN A 308 6.35 -4.28 -12.15
C ASN A 308 6.28 -4.18 -10.62
N LEU A 309 5.46 -5.02 -10.00
CA LEU A 309 5.43 -5.24 -8.56
C LEU A 309 5.83 -6.69 -8.25
N GLU A 310 6.98 -6.85 -7.63
CA GLU A 310 7.49 -8.12 -7.14
C GLU A 310 7.24 -8.24 -5.63
N LEU A 311 6.62 -9.32 -5.19
CA LEU A 311 6.39 -9.66 -3.80
C LEU A 311 7.09 -10.98 -3.48
N ASN A 312 7.92 -11.00 -2.44
CA ASN A 312 8.62 -12.19 -1.97
C ASN A 312 8.28 -12.45 -0.50
N TRP A 313 7.81 -13.65 -0.21
CA TRP A 313 7.57 -14.10 1.15
C TRP A 313 8.82 -14.77 1.69
N SER A 314 9.16 -14.46 2.93
CA SER A 314 10.30 -15.02 3.65
C SER A 314 9.93 -15.35 5.09
N PRO A 315 10.73 -16.17 5.79
CA PRO A 315 10.52 -16.47 7.20
C PRO A 315 10.39 -15.19 8.03
N TYR A 316 9.49 -15.24 9.02
CA TYR A 316 9.15 -14.11 9.87
C TYR A 316 10.38 -13.47 10.53
N LYS A 317 10.52 -12.16 10.33
CA LYS A 317 11.43 -11.30 11.09
C LYS A 317 10.65 -10.67 12.24
N LYS A 318 11.16 -10.85 13.45
CA LYS A 318 10.50 -10.39 14.67
C LYS A 318 10.15 -8.90 14.57
N VAL A 319 8.88 -8.61 14.85
CA VAL A 319 8.34 -7.27 14.94
C VAL A 319 8.64 -6.71 16.34
N THR A 320 9.01 -5.43 16.41
CA THR A 320 9.17 -4.71 17.68
C THR A 320 7.83 -4.61 18.40
N GLU A 321 7.82 -4.71 19.73
CA GLU A 321 6.59 -4.58 20.53
C GLU A 321 5.91 -3.21 20.33
N LEU A 322 4.58 -3.16 20.55
CA LEU A 322 3.83 -1.92 20.49
C LEU A 322 4.34 -0.92 21.54
N PRO A 323 4.45 0.37 21.19
CA PRO A 323 4.85 1.39 22.14
C PRO A 323 3.84 1.51 23.29
N GLN A 324 4.34 1.68 24.51
CA GLN A 324 3.50 1.99 25.65
C GLN A 324 3.07 3.46 25.60
N LYS A 325 2.06 3.84 26.39
CA LYS A 325 1.52 5.20 26.41
C LYS A 325 2.59 6.28 26.66
N ASP A 326 3.57 5.99 27.51
CA ASP A 326 4.65 6.93 27.86
C ASP A 326 5.71 7.04 26.75
N ASP A 327 5.75 6.06 25.84
CA ASP A 327 6.61 6.06 24.65
C ASP A 327 6.00 6.87 23.50
N ILE A 328 4.74 7.30 23.62
CA ILE A 328 4.06 8.09 22.58
C ILE A 328 4.31 9.60 22.82
N VAL A 329 4.65 10.32 21.75
CA VAL A 329 4.80 11.77 21.79
C VAL A 329 3.46 12.42 22.10
N THR A 330 3.41 13.22 23.15
CA THR A 330 2.21 13.95 23.56
C THR A 330 1.94 15.15 22.66
N LYS A 331 0.70 15.65 22.67
CA LYS A 331 0.33 16.91 21.99
C LYS A 331 1.27 18.06 22.34
N LYS A 332 1.59 18.23 23.62
CA LYS A 332 2.46 19.31 24.10
C LYS A 332 3.87 19.20 23.51
N GLU A 333 4.38 17.99 23.37
CA GLU A 333 5.68 17.72 22.74
C GLU A 333 5.63 17.96 21.23
N LEU A 334 4.56 17.53 20.54
CA LEU A 334 4.34 17.83 19.11
C LEU A 334 4.24 19.34 18.86
N ASP A 335 3.43 20.06 19.65
CA ASP A 335 3.24 21.51 19.53
C ASP A 335 4.55 22.27 19.73
N LYS A 336 5.38 21.81 20.69
CA LYS A 336 6.70 22.37 20.93
C LYS A 336 7.60 22.16 19.71
N MET A 337 7.67 20.94 19.17
CA MET A 337 8.48 20.63 17.99
C MET A 337 8.09 21.50 16.78
N ILE A 338 6.79 21.66 16.52
CA ILE A 338 6.27 22.52 15.45
C ILE A 338 6.62 23.99 15.71
N SER A 339 6.42 24.48 16.94
CA SER A 339 6.71 25.86 17.33
C SER A 339 8.20 26.21 17.16
N ASP A 340 9.08 25.29 17.53
CA ASP A 340 10.53 25.46 17.46
C ASP A 340 11.02 25.49 15.99
N GLY A 341 10.43 24.67 15.12
CA GLY A 341 10.61 24.78 13.67
C GLY A 341 10.11 26.12 13.11
N LEU A 342 8.90 26.55 13.48
CA LEU A 342 8.31 27.81 13.01
C LEU A 342 9.12 29.05 13.44
N LYS A 343 9.61 29.09 14.68
CA LYS A 343 10.48 30.18 15.17
C LYS A 343 11.73 30.31 14.31
N THR A 344 12.34 29.17 13.97
CA THR A 344 13.52 29.11 13.09
C THR A 344 13.19 29.63 11.70
N TYR A 345 12.08 29.16 11.11
CA TYR A 345 11.63 29.61 9.79
C TYR A 345 11.40 31.13 9.75
N LEU A 346 10.73 31.68 10.76
CA LEU A 346 10.44 33.11 10.87
C LEU A 346 11.69 33.96 11.11
N ALA A 347 12.66 33.46 11.89
CA ALA A 347 13.94 34.12 12.09
C ALA A 347 14.73 34.25 10.78
N GLU A 348 14.74 33.19 9.96
CA GLU A 348 15.36 33.20 8.63
C GLU A 348 14.64 34.14 7.64
N GLN A 349 13.30 34.29 7.73
CA GLN A 349 12.60 35.29 6.90
C GLN A 349 13.01 36.73 7.24
N LYS A 350 13.28 37.02 8.51
CA LYS A 350 13.69 38.36 8.95
C LYS A 350 15.11 38.70 8.52
N LYS A 351 16.02 37.72 8.45
CA LYS A 351 17.41 37.92 7.98
C LYS A 351 17.49 38.21 6.48
N ASN A 352 16.57 37.66 5.68
CA ASN A 352 16.55 37.79 4.22
C ASN A 352 15.67 38.95 3.69
N LYS A 353 15.13 39.81 4.57
CA LYS A 353 14.48 41.05 4.12
C LYS A 353 15.55 42.06 3.67
N PRO A 354 15.48 42.62 2.45
CA PRO A 354 16.40 43.68 2.05
C PRO A 354 16.25 44.85 3.03
N LYS A 355 17.39 45.33 3.56
CA LYS A 355 17.40 46.56 4.36
C LYS A 355 16.75 47.67 3.53
N PRO A 356 15.82 48.47 4.09
CA PRO A 356 15.36 49.66 3.40
C PRO A 356 16.59 50.52 3.06
N ARG A 357 16.73 50.88 1.78
CA ARG A 357 17.70 51.88 1.36
C ARG A 357 17.26 53.20 2.01
N ASN A 358 18.01 53.63 3.01
CA ASN A 358 17.90 54.97 3.57
C ASN A 358 18.48 55.99 2.58
#